data_AF-A0A9N9EZ07-F1
#
_entry.id   AF-A0A9N9EZ07-F1
#
_cell.length_a   1.000
_cell.length_b   1.000
_cell.length_c   1.000
_cell.angle_alpha   90.00
_cell.angle_beta   90.00
_cell.angle_gamma   90.00
#
_symmetry.space_group_name_H-M   'P 1'
#
loop_
_entity.id
_entity.type
_entity.pdbx_description
1 polymer ?
#
loop_
_entity_poly.entity_id
_entity_poly.type
_entity_poly.pdbx_seq_one_letter_code
_entity_poly.pdbx_strand_id
1 'polypeptide(L)'
;MTLIGVDMAATATHNFIVKPTFGSDYSKKVRERTIKASTPARAIKMIEDNENRGAYVPPGASAAAIAKFGNLVQKKPKVPIDQKTTRMPKNELIDLLFGAFERYTYWTLRGLKDYAKQPESYLKDVLNEIAILDKRGSYNNCYHLKPEYSLSSASESIAPLGLEAPAGGVGSGNEGGDDEDYGFEMGENDELEAMNDNESDEDLFGES
;
A
#
# COMPACT_ATOMS: atom_id res chain seq x y z
N MET A 1 3.29 4.71 -46.27
CA MET A 1 2.02 3.96 -46.19
C MET A 1 2.26 2.60 -46.79
N THR A 2 2.33 1.54 -45.97
CA THR A 2 2.51 0.17 -46.44
C THR A 2 1.13 -0.41 -46.74
N LEU A 3 0.86 -0.77 -48.00
CA LEU A 3 -0.38 -1.43 -48.40
C LEU A 3 -0.36 -2.86 -47.84
N ILE A 4 -1.30 -3.17 -46.95
CA ILE A 4 -1.54 -4.53 -46.47
C ILE A 4 -2.33 -5.23 -47.58
N GLY A 5 -1.70 -6.19 -48.27
CA GLY A 5 -2.35 -7.03 -49.26
C GLY A 5 -3.30 -8.02 -48.58
N VAL A 6 -4.51 -8.15 -49.10
CA VAL A 6 -5.49 -9.15 -48.67
C VAL A 6 -5.75 -10.08 -49.84
N ASP A 7 -5.42 -11.36 -49.67
CA ASP A 7 -5.67 -12.41 -50.65
C ASP A 7 -6.83 -13.30 -50.20
N MET A 8 -7.69 -13.69 -51.13
CA MET A 8 -8.80 -14.62 -50.86
C MET A 8 -8.36 -16.06 -51.12
N ALA A 9 -8.62 -16.96 -50.16
CA ALA A 9 -8.49 -18.40 -50.38
C ALA A 9 -9.68 -18.94 -51.21
N ALA A 10 -9.44 -19.99 -51.99
CA ALA A 10 -10.45 -20.62 -52.84
C ALA A 10 -11.55 -21.36 -52.03
N THR A 11 -12.67 -21.69 -52.68
CA THR A 11 -13.80 -22.40 -52.06
C THR A 11 -13.47 -23.87 -51.81
N ALA A 12 -13.65 -24.34 -50.57
CA ALA A 12 -13.49 -25.75 -50.22
C ALA A 12 -14.65 -26.58 -50.77
N THR A 13 -14.35 -27.60 -51.59
CA THR A 13 -15.37 -28.44 -52.22
C THR A 13 -15.67 -29.72 -51.44
N HIS A 14 -14.67 -30.29 -50.76
CA HIS A 14 -14.78 -31.54 -50.03
C HIS A 14 -13.98 -31.49 -48.73
N ASN A 15 -14.51 -32.14 -47.70
CA ASN A 15 -13.83 -32.31 -46.42
C ASN A 15 -13.38 -33.76 -46.28
N PHE A 16 -12.12 -33.97 -45.94
CA PHE A 16 -11.55 -35.30 -45.73
C PHE A 16 -11.00 -35.41 -44.31
N ILE A 17 -11.30 -36.54 -43.65
CA ILE A 17 -10.75 -36.88 -42.34
C ILE A 17 -9.75 -38.00 -42.53
N VAL A 18 -8.47 -37.72 -42.26
CA VAL A 18 -7.41 -38.72 -42.33
C VAL A 18 -7.45 -39.57 -41.06
N LYS A 19 -7.67 -40.88 -41.23
CA LYS A 19 -7.58 -41.85 -40.14
C LYS A 19 -6.20 -42.52 -40.16
N PRO A 20 -5.54 -42.67 -39.01
CA PRO A 20 -4.29 -43.41 -38.94
C PRO A 20 -4.52 -44.89 -39.22
N THR A 21 -3.54 -45.55 -39.81
CA THR A 21 -3.53 -47.01 -39.93
C THR A 21 -3.10 -47.63 -38.60
N PHE A 22 -3.79 -48.70 -38.20
CA PHE A 22 -3.45 -49.42 -36.98
C PHE A 22 -2.21 -50.28 -37.23
N GLY A 23 -1.12 -49.97 -36.53
CA GLY A 23 0.16 -50.66 -36.60
C GLY A 23 1.04 -50.33 -35.39
N SER A 24 2.16 -51.04 -35.23
CA SER A 24 3.09 -50.88 -34.09
C SER A 24 3.55 -49.43 -33.89
N ASP A 25 3.78 -48.70 -34.98
CA ASP A 25 4.25 -47.31 -34.94
C ASP A 25 3.15 -46.32 -34.51
N TYR A 26 1.88 -46.63 -34.78
CA TYR A 26 0.76 -45.82 -34.31
C TYR A 26 0.60 -45.95 -32.79
N SER A 27 0.66 -47.18 -32.26
CA SER A 27 0.56 -47.45 -30.83
C SER A 27 1.67 -46.77 -30.02
N LYS A 28 2.91 -46.77 -30.53
CA LYS A 28 4.04 -46.04 -29.93
C LYS A 28 3.76 -44.53 -29.84
N LYS A 29 3.30 -43.92 -30.94
CA LYS A 29 2.98 -42.48 -31.00
C LYS A 29 1.83 -42.09 -30.08
N VAL A 30 0.80 -42.94 -29.95
CA VAL A 30 -0.30 -42.72 -29.02
C VAL A 30 0.21 -42.76 -27.58
N ARG A 31 1.00 -43.79 -27.23
CA ARG A 31 1.61 -43.91 -25.90
C ARG A 31 2.48 -42.71 -25.53
N GLU A 32 3.34 -42.26 -26.45
CA GLU A 32 4.17 -41.07 -26.23
C GLU A 32 3.35 -39.80 -26.02
N ARG A 33 2.25 -39.62 -26.78
CA ARG A 33 1.34 -38.48 -26.59
C ARG A 33 0.65 -38.55 -25.24
N THR A 34 0.19 -39.72 -24.84
CA THR A 34 -0.44 -39.93 -23.53
C THR A 34 0.54 -39.59 -22.40
N ILE A 35 1.80 -40.05 -22.48
CA ILE A 35 2.83 -39.75 -21.48
C ILE A 35 3.11 -38.24 -21.42
N LYS A 36 3.32 -37.59 -22.58
CA LYS A 36 3.58 -36.14 -22.64
C LYS A 36 2.41 -35.30 -22.13
N ALA A 37 1.18 -35.75 -22.37
CA ALA A 37 -0.03 -35.10 -21.87
C ALA A 37 -0.27 -35.37 -20.38
N SER A 38 0.09 -36.56 -19.89
CA SER A 38 -0.08 -36.93 -18.48
C SER A 38 1.01 -36.35 -17.58
N THR A 39 2.18 -35.98 -18.12
CA THR A 39 3.21 -35.28 -17.36
C THR A 39 2.82 -33.82 -17.14
N PRO A 40 2.54 -33.38 -15.90
CA PRO A 40 2.13 -32.00 -15.63
C PRO A 40 3.29 -31.03 -15.84
N ALA A 41 3.05 -29.90 -16.51
CA ALA A 41 4.08 -28.88 -16.77
C ALA A 41 4.56 -28.16 -15.49
N ARG A 42 3.79 -28.25 -14.39
CA ARG A 42 4.10 -27.67 -13.09
C ARG A 42 3.76 -28.70 -12.02
N ALA A 43 4.73 -29.03 -11.16
CA ALA A 43 4.54 -29.91 -10.01
C ALA A 43 5.04 -29.21 -8.75
N ILE A 44 4.35 -29.42 -7.63
CA ILE A 44 4.76 -28.93 -6.31
C ILE A 44 5.94 -29.80 -5.86
N LYS A 45 7.10 -29.20 -5.59
CA LYS A 45 8.22 -29.90 -4.95
C LYS A 45 8.12 -29.70 -3.44
N MET A 46 7.98 -30.80 -2.70
CA MET A 46 8.15 -30.78 -1.25
C MET A 46 9.62 -30.51 -0.95
N ILE A 47 9.92 -29.43 -0.23
CA ILE A 47 11.28 -29.07 0.17
C ILE A 47 11.54 -29.75 1.51
N GLU A 48 12.60 -30.56 1.59
CA GLU A 48 13.01 -31.19 2.85
C GLU A 48 13.57 -30.14 3.82
N ASP A 49 13.42 -30.39 5.12
CA ASP A 49 13.72 -29.42 6.19
C ASP A 49 15.18 -28.91 6.17
N ASN A 50 16.13 -29.67 5.62
CA ASN A 50 17.55 -29.33 5.55
C ASN A 50 17.95 -28.56 4.27
N GLU A 51 17.09 -28.55 3.23
CA GLU A 51 17.33 -27.78 2.00
C GLU A 51 16.93 -26.30 2.15
N ASN A 52 16.11 -25.97 3.16
CA ASN A 52 15.58 -24.63 3.37
C ASN A 52 16.51 -23.75 4.21
N ARG A 53 17.77 -23.61 3.78
CA ARG A 53 18.76 -22.73 4.45
C ARG A 53 18.49 -21.23 4.23
N GLY A 54 17.51 -20.90 3.39
CA GLY A 54 17.15 -19.54 3.01
C GLY A 54 15.86 -19.07 3.64
N ALA A 55 15.92 -18.63 4.89
CA ALA A 55 14.92 -17.74 5.50
C ALA A 55 13.49 -18.30 5.65
N TYR A 56 13.33 -19.57 6.01
CA TYR A 56 12.09 -19.97 6.68
C TYR A 56 12.01 -19.30 8.04
N VAL A 57 11.01 -18.44 8.22
CA VAL A 57 10.67 -17.85 9.50
C VAL A 57 9.37 -18.49 9.94
N PRO A 58 9.39 -19.41 10.91
CA PRO A 58 8.16 -20.01 11.38
C PRO A 58 7.21 -18.92 11.91
N PRO A 59 5.89 -19.07 11.74
CA PRO A 59 4.91 -18.18 12.36
C PRO A 59 5.17 -18.11 13.88
N GLY A 60 5.33 -16.89 14.42
CA GLY A 60 5.67 -16.67 15.83
C GLY A 60 7.17 -16.69 16.17
N ALA A 61 8.06 -16.82 15.20
CA ALA A 61 9.50 -16.80 15.44
C ALA A 61 10.05 -15.41 15.82
N SER A 62 11.11 -15.45 16.63
CA SER A 62 11.76 -14.31 17.31
C SER A 62 12.31 -13.19 16.39
N ALA A 63 12.48 -12.01 16.99
CA ALA A 63 12.98 -10.75 16.42
C ALA A 63 14.24 -10.86 15.53
N ALA A 64 15.09 -11.88 15.72
CA ALA A 64 16.25 -12.14 14.86
C ALA A 64 15.87 -12.47 13.40
N ALA A 65 14.69 -13.03 13.18
CA ALA A 65 14.14 -13.28 11.85
C ALA A 65 13.53 -12.00 11.23
N ILE A 66 12.94 -11.13 12.05
CA ILE A 66 12.36 -9.85 11.65
C ILE A 66 13.45 -8.85 11.20
N ALA A 67 14.66 -8.93 11.77
CA ALA A 67 15.79 -8.09 11.36
C ALA A 67 16.12 -8.19 9.86
N LYS A 68 15.88 -9.35 9.24
CA LYS A 68 16.10 -9.59 7.80
C LYS A 68 15.09 -8.85 6.91
N PHE A 69 13.94 -8.46 7.46
CA PHE A 69 12.91 -7.64 6.79
C PHE A 69 13.01 -6.15 7.12
N GLY A 70 14.03 -5.71 7.85
CA GLY A 70 14.22 -4.30 8.23
C GLY A 70 14.32 -3.33 7.04
N ASN A 71 14.68 -3.84 5.85
CA ASN A 71 14.75 -3.05 4.62
C ASN A 71 13.42 -2.93 3.86
N LEU A 72 12.43 -3.78 4.16
CA LEU A 72 11.11 -3.77 3.52
C LEU A 72 10.27 -2.57 4.00
N VAL A 73 10.45 -2.19 5.27
CA VAL A 73 9.87 -0.99 5.84
C VAL A 73 11.01 -0.11 6.32
N GLN A 74 11.41 0.86 5.48
CA GLN A 74 12.36 1.90 5.86
C GLN A 74 11.77 2.69 7.03
N LYS A 75 12.14 2.33 8.27
CA LYS A 75 11.85 3.15 9.43
C LYS A 75 12.54 4.47 9.21
N LYS A 76 11.76 5.53 8.96
CA LYS A 76 12.27 6.91 8.93
C LYS A 76 13.15 7.09 10.18
N PRO A 77 14.39 7.59 10.04
CA PRO A 77 15.27 7.76 11.18
C PRO A 77 14.51 8.59 12.22
N LYS A 78 14.36 8.04 13.42
CA LYS A 78 13.76 8.76 14.54
C LYS A 78 14.71 9.90 14.86
N VAL A 79 14.43 11.07 14.26
CA VAL A 79 15.17 12.30 14.55
C VAL A 79 15.10 12.45 16.07
N PRO A 80 16.25 12.51 16.77
CA PRO A 80 16.23 12.63 18.22
C PRO A 80 15.38 13.85 18.56
N ILE A 81 14.34 13.63 19.38
CA ILE A 81 13.46 14.65 19.95
C ILE A 81 14.29 15.42 20.98
N ASP A 82 15.32 16.11 20.49
CA ASP A 82 16.21 16.97 21.27
C ASP A 82 16.14 18.41 20.77
N GLN A 83 15.12 18.72 19.96
CA GLN A 83 14.64 20.10 19.80
C GLN A 83 13.61 20.37 20.89
N LYS A 84 14.04 20.32 22.14
CA LYS A 84 13.39 21.10 23.19
C LYS A 84 13.67 22.57 22.89
N THR A 85 13.02 23.11 21.85
CA THR A 85 13.04 24.55 21.66
C THR A 85 12.29 25.15 22.83
N THR A 86 13.04 25.79 23.72
CA THR A 86 12.47 26.64 24.76
C THR A 86 11.59 27.68 24.08
N ARG A 87 10.39 27.89 24.63
CA ARG A 87 9.45 28.89 24.13
C ARG A 87 10.14 30.26 24.14
N MET A 88 10.27 30.87 22.98
CA MET A 88 10.70 32.26 22.87
C MET A 88 9.64 33.17 23.52
N PRO A 89 10.03 34.29 24.16
CA PRO A 89 9.07 35.28 24.63
C PRO A 89 8.18 35.75 23.47
N LYS A 90 6.90 35.96 23.77
CA LYS A 90 5.86 36.26 22.77
C LYS A 90 6.21 37.48 21.90
N ASN A 91 6.78 38.52 22.50
CA ASN A 91 7.15 39.75 21.81
C ASN A 91 8.17 39.49 20.69
N GLU A 92 9.26 38.77 20.98
CA GLU A 92 10.28 38.43 19.99
C GLU A 92 9.74 37.53 18.88
N LEU A 93 8.81 36.61 19.21
CA LEU A 93 8.18 35.75 18.22
C LEU A 93 7.30 36.56 17.25
N ILE A 94 6.58 37.58 17.76
CA ILE A 94 5.76 38.46 16.91
C ILE A 94 6.64 39.24 15.93
N ASP A 95 7.75 39.81 16.41
CA ASP A 95 8.69 40.55 15.55
C ASP A 95 9.28 39.65 14.45
N LEU A 96 9.64 38.41 14.81
CA LEU A 96 10.15 37.41 13.87
C LEU A 96 9.09 36.98 12.85
N LEU A 97 7.83 36.86 13.27
CA LEU A 97 6.71 36.55 12.37
C LEU A 97 6.43 37.69 11.40
N PHE A 98 6.46 38.95 11.84
CA PHE A 98 6.31 40.10 10.94
C PHE A 98 7.41 40.11 9.86
N GLY A 99 8.67 39.83 10.22
CA GLY A 99 9.75 39.68 9.26
C GLY A 99 9.57 38.51 8.27
N ALA A 100 8.86 37.45 8.68
CA ALA A 100 8.49 36.36 7.77
C ALA A 100 7.40 36.78 6.77
N PHE A 101 6.36 37.47 7.26
CA PHE A 101 5.24 37.95 6.45
C PHE A 101 5.60 39.11 5.51
N GLU A 102 6.64 39.88 5.82
CA GLU A 102 7.20 40.88 4.90
C GLU A 102 7.78 40.24 3.62
N ARG A 103 8.32 39.03 3.72
CA ARG A 103 8.86 38.30 2.56
C ARG A 103 7.74 37.70 1.71
N TYR A 104 6.79 37.03 2.39
CA TYR A 104 5.70 36.34 1.74
C TYR A 104 4.39 36.58 2.47
N THR A 105 3.37 36.96 1.71
CA THR A 105 2.03 37.29 2.22
C THR A 105 1.32 36.10 2.86
N TYR A 106 1.57 34.90 2.34
CA TYR A 106 0.96 33.66 2.80
C TYR A 106 2.03 32.66 3.26
N TRP A 107 1.82 32.07 4.44
CA TRP A 107 2.69 31.06 5.00
C TRP A 107 1.92 29.83 5.48
N THR A 108 2.49 28.64 5.28
CA THR A 108 1.97 27.41 5.90
C THR A 108 2.47 27.27 7.34
N LEU A 109 1.68 26.60 8.18
CA LEU A 109 2.07 26.32 9.57
C LEU A 109 3.42 25.59 9.67
N ARG A 110 3.67 24.66 8.74
CA ARG A 110 4.93 23.90 8.67
C ARG A 110 6.11 24.82 8.34
N GLY A 111 5.95 25.74 7.40
CA GLY A 111 6.98 26.72 7.05
C GLY A 111 7.29 27.65 8.22
N LEU A 112 6.28 28.14 8.93
CA LEU A 112 6.47 28.99 10.11
C LEU A 112 7.13 28.23 11.27
N LYS A 113 6.79 26.95 11.45
CA LYS A 113 7.44 26.08 12.44
C LYS A 113 8.92 25.91 12.13
N ASP A 114 9.28 25.67 10.87
CA ASP A 114 10.67 25.48 10.47
C ASP A 114 11.47 26.81 10.55
N TYR A 115 10.82 27.95 10.29
CA TYR A 115 11.41 29.29 10.40
C TYR A 115 11.62 29.73 11.86
N ALA A 116 10.58 29.66 12.70
CA ALA A 116 10.62 30.10 14.09
C ALA A 116 11.22 29.04 15.04
N LYS A 117 11.33 27.79 14.60
CA LYS A 117 11.73 26.61 15.38
C LYS A 117 10.90 26.38 16.65
N GLN A 118 9.72 26.97 16.75
CA GLN A 118 8.85 26.91 17.94
C GLN A 118 7.88 25.72 17.89
N PRO A 119 7.40 25.23 19.05
CA PRO A 119 6.37 24.19 19.07
C PRO A 119 5.04 24.70 18.47
N GLU A 120 4.36 23.81 17.74
CA GLU A 120 3.16 24.14 16.95
C GLU A 120 2.02 24.72 17.78
N SER A 121 1.81 24.21 19.01
CA SER A 121 0.77 24.72 19.91
C SER A 121 0.98 26.20 20.25
N TYR A 122 2.21 26.58 20.64
CA TYR A 122 2.51 27.97 21.01
C TYR A 122 2.48 28.91 19.80
N LEU A 123 2.92 28.41 18.65
CA LEU A 123 2.86 29.17 17.40
C LEU A 123 1.41 29.47 16.99
N LYS A 124 0.49 28.51 17.15
CA LYS A 124 -0.95 28.73 16.90
C LYS A 124 -1.56 29.77 17.82
N ASP A 125 -1.20 29.76 19.11
CA ASP A 125 -1.71 30.73 20.08
C ASP A 125 -1.35 32.16 19.68
N VAL A 126 -0.08 32.39 19.32
CA VAL A 126 0.40 33.71 18.88
C VAL A 126 -0.16 34.09 17.51
N LEU A 127 -0.23 33.14 16.56
CA LEU A 127 -0.82 33.41 15.24
C LEU A 127 -2.30 33.77 15.32
N ASN A 128 -3.07 33.24 16.27
CA ASN A 128 -4.47 33.59 16.44
C ASN A 128 -4.68 35.08 16.81
N GLU A 129 -3.68 35.70 17.43
CA GLU A 129 -3.73 37.11 17.78
C GLU A 129 -3.43 38.03 16.60
N ILE A 130 -2.44 37.68 15.76
CA ILE A 130 -1.90 38.57 14.70
C ILE A 130 -2.32 38.19 13.26
N ALA A 131 -2.73 36.95 13.03
CA ALA A 131 -2.98 36.38 11.70
C ALA A 131 -4.38 35.75 11.57
N ILE A 132 -4.79 35.50 10.33
CA ILE A 132 -6.03 34.82 9.94
C ILE A 132 -5.65 33.53 9.21
N LEU A 133 -6.36 32.44 9.51
CA LEU A 133 -6.22 31.15 8.84
C LEU A 133 -7.26 31.01 7.73
N ASP A 134 -6.80 30.85 6.50
CA ASP A 134 -7.66 30.54 5.36
C ASP A 134 -8.04 29.05 5.38
N LYS A 135 -9.31 28.77 5.67
CA LYS A 135 -9.86 27.40 5.75
C LYS A 135 -10.41 26.87 4.43
N ARG A 136 -10.45 27.70 3.38
CA ARG A 136 -11.08 27.39 2.09
C ARG A 136 -10.31 28.06 0.94
N GLY A 137 -10.34 27.45 -0.24
CA GLY A 137 -9.73 27.97 -1.45
C GLY A 137 -8.33 27.43 -1.75
N SER A 138 -7.66 28.01 -2.74
CA SER A 138 -6.33 27.59 -3.22
C SER A 138 -5.22 27.75 -2.17
N TYR A 139 -5.44 28.58 -1.14
CA TYR A 139 -4.53 28.82 -0.02
C TYR A 139 -5.01 28.17 1.28
N ASN A 140 -5.72 27.04 1.18
CA ASN A 140 -6.20 26.33 2.37
C ASN A 140 -5.05 25.96 3.32
N ASN A 141 -5.25 26.17 4.61
CA ASN A 141 -4.29 25.96 5.68
C ASN A 141 -3.08 26.92 5.65
N CYS A 142 -3.20 28.06 4.97
CA CYS A 142 -2.23 29.15 5.05
C CYS A 142 -2.68 30.23 6.03
N TYR A 143 -1.70 30.85 6.69
CA TYR A 143 -1.86 32.03 7.52
C TYR A 143 -1.49 33.28 6.73
N HIS A 144 -2.24 34.36 6.91
CA HIS A 144 -1.90 35.71 6.44
C HIS A 144 -2.13 36.72 7.57
N LEU A 145 -1.43 37.85 7.55
CA LEU A 145 -1.61 38.89 8.58
C LEU A 145 -3.01 39.50 8.53
N LYS A 146 -3.52 39.90 9.70
CA LYS A 146 -4.75 40.72 9.77
C LYS A 146 -4.54 42.04 9.02
N PRO A 147 -5.59 42.57 8.38
CA PRO A 147 -5.52 43.83 7.64
C PRO A 147 -5.10 45.03 8.52
N GLU A 148 -5.38 44.96 9.83
CA GLU A 148 -4.96 45.98 10.82
C GLU A 148 -3.44 46.10 10.98
N TYR A 149 -2.71 45.01 10.73
CA TYR A 149 -1.24 44.98 10.77
C TYR A 149 -0.62 45.04 9.36
N SER A 150 -1.44 45.09 8.31
CA SER A 150 -1.01 45.13 6.90
C SER A 150 -1.15 46.55 6.33
N LEU A 151 -0.50 47.53 6.97
CA LEU A 151 -0.58 48.94 6.53
C LEU A 151 0.59 49.41 5.65
N SER A 152 1.49 48.51 5.23
CA SER A 152 2.57 48.89 4.29
C SER A 152 3.14 47.70 3.51
N SER A 153 2.51 47.31 2.41
CA SER A 153 3.16 46.95 1.13
C SER A 153 2.21 46.15 0.23
N ALA A 154 1.66 46.84 -0.76
CA ALA A 154 0.92 46.25 -1.86
C ALA A 154 1.87 45.57 -2.86
N SER A 155 2.45 44.44 -2.49
CA SER A 155 3.17 43.57 -3.43
C SER A 155 2.90 42.09 -3.13
N GLU A 156 2.09 41.48 -3.98
CA GLU A 156 1.80 40.04 -3.97
C GLU A 156 3.04 39.24 -4.35
N SER A 157 3.79 38.78 -3.35
CA SER A 157 4.86 37.80 -3.49
C SER A 157 4.57 36.55 -2.65
N ILE A 158 4.40 35.44 -3.36
CA ILE A 158 4.20 34.09 -2.79
C ILE A 158 5.57 33.46 -2.52
N ALA A 159 5.71 32.74 -1.41
CA ALA A 159 6.91 31.95 -1.14
C ALA A 159 7.13 30.89 -2.23
N PRO A 160 8.28 30.89 -2.96
CA PRO A 160 8.56 29.86 -3.92
C PRO A 160 8.64 28.49 -3.22
N LEU A 161 7.81 27.57 -3.73
CA LEU A 161 7.67 26.19 -3.31
C LEU A 161 8.99 25.42 -3.51
N GLY A 162 9.60 24.99 -2.41
CA GLY A 162 10.76 24.07 -2.38
C GLY A 162 10.57 22.87 -1.44
N LEU A 163 9.37 22.68 -0.87
CA LEU A 163 8.96 21.44 -0.21
C LEU A 163 7.55 21.08 -0.66
N GLU A 164 7.50 20.28 -1.72
CA GLU A 164 6.45 19.33 -2.14
C GLU A 164 5.01 19.65 -1.71
N ALA A 165 4.19 20.07 -2.67
CA ALA A 165 2.74 19.99 -2.58
C ALA A 165 2.28 18.52 -2.58
N PRO A 166 1.16 18.19 -1.92
CA PRO A 166 0.32 17.14 -2.43
C PRO A 166 -0.88 17.78 -3.15
N ALA A 167 -0.88 17.54 -4.46
CA ALA A 167 -2.08 17.38 -5.25
C ALA A 167 -3.09 16.47 -4.54
N GLY A 168 -4.38 16.68 -4.85
CA GLY A 168 -5.52 15.99 -4.25
C GLY A 168 -5.34 14.46 -4.19
N GLY A 169 -5.47 13.93 -2.99
CA GLY A 169 -5.59 12.51 -2.71
C GLY A 169 -7.02 12.18 -2.30
N VAL A 170 -7.62 11.28 -3.09
CA VAL A 170 -8.84 10.51 -2.85
C VAL A 170 -9.14 10.25 -1.37
N GLY A 171 -10.39 10.47 -0.99
CA GLY A 171 -10.93 10.12 0.32
C GLY A 171 -10.99 8.60 0.52
N SER A 172 -10.51 8.16 1.68
CA SER A 172 -10.93 6.92 2.32
C SER A 172 -11.23 7.27 3.77
N GLY A 173 -12.52 7.46 4.08
CA GLY A 173 -13.00 7.69 5.43
C GLY A 173 -12.84 6.41 6.25
N ASN A 174 -12.12 6.52 7.36
CA ASN A 174 -12.04 5.53 8.42
C ASN A 174 -13.08 5.92 9.48
N GLU A 175 -14.16 5.17 9.60
CA GLU A 175 -15.15 5.28 10.68
C GLU A 175 -15.03 4.08 11.63
N GLY A 176 -15.15 4.37 12.93
CA GLY A 176 -15.27 3.42 14.05
C GLY A 176 -13.92 3.11 14.70
N GLY A 177 -13.60 3.51 15.93
CA GLY A 177 -14.47 3.67 17.11
C GLY A 177 -14.11 2.55 18.09
N ASP A 178 -13.03 2.76 18.86
CA ASP A 178 -12.67 1.94 20.03
C ASP A 178 -13.69 2.23 21.14
N ASP A 179 -14.38 1.19 21.60
CA ASP A 179 -15.01 1.17 22.93
C ASP A 179 -14.65 -0.19 23.57
N GLU A 180 -13.99 -0.11 24.73
CA GLU A 180 -13.61 -1.24 25.57
C GLU A 180 -14.80 -1.79 26.37
N ASP A 181 -14.70 -3.07 26.78
CA ASP A 181 -15.01 -3.62 28.13
C ASP A 181 -15.96 -4.85 28.20
N TYR A 182 -15.70 -5.64 29.26
CA TYR A 182 -16.39 -6.75 29.94
C TYR A 182 -16.19 -8.19 29.44
N GLY A 183 -15.35 -8.92 30.18
CA GLY A 183 -15.19 -10.37 30.09
C GLY A 183 -16.28 -11.19 30.80
N PHE A 184 -16.35 -12.48 30.45
CA PHE A 184 -16.90 -13.56 31.28
C PHE A 184 -16.31 -14.92 30.85
N GLU A 185 -15.89 -15.72 31.82
CA GLU A 185 -15.20 -17.01 31.69
C GLU A 185 -16.13 -18.18 31.32
N MET A 186 -15.50 -19.19 30.70
CA MET A 186 -15.72 -20.65 30.78
C MET A 186 -17.15 -21.22 30.63
N GLY A 187 -17.28 -22.09 29.63
CA GLY A 187 -18.37 -23.05 29.50
C GLY A 187 -17.99 -24.15 28.52
N GLU A 188 -17.21 -25.12 29.02
CA GLU A 188 -17.11 -26.49 28.50
C GLU A 188 -18.53 -27.02 28.23
N ASN A 189 -18.79 -27.55 27.03
CA ASN A 189 -19.69 -28.68 26.80
C ASN A 189 -19.55 -29.21 25.37
N ASP A 190 -19.31 -30.50 25.33
CA ASP A 190 -19.24 -31.40 24.19
C ASP A 190 -20.49 -31.35 23.30
N GLU A 191 -20.32 -31.40 21.98
CA GLU A 191 -21.15 -32.28 21.14
C GLU A 191 -20.46 -32.53 19.78
N LEU A 192 -19.80 -33.67 19.68
CA LEU A 192 -19.34 -34.28 18.44
C LEU A 192 -20.51 -35.06 17.84
N GLU A 193 -21.07 -34.60 16.71
CA GLU A 193 -21.87 -35.49 15.85
C GLU A 193 -21.09 -35.89 14.60
N ALA A 194 -20.84 -37.19 14.52
CA ALA A 194 -20.27 -37.90 13.40
C ALA A 194 -21.30 -38.01 12.26
N MET A 195 -20.92 -37.63 11.05
CA MET A 195 -21.53 -38.17 9.83
C MET A 195 -20.58 -39.18 9.20
N ASN A 196 -20.94 -40.44 9.45
CA ASN A 196 -20.41 -41.64 8.85
C ASN A 196 -21.26 -41.96 7.61
N ASP A 197 -20.75 -41.65 6.42
CA ASP A 197 -21.29 -42.16 5.15
C ASP A 197 -20.30 -43.17 4.57
N ASN A 198 -20.52 -44.43 4.97
CA ASN A 198 -19.97 -45.61 4.32
C ASN A 198 -21.08 -46.24 3.46
N GLU A 199 -21.06 -45.99 2.16
CA GLU A 199 -21.73 -46.78 1.12
C GLU A 199 -20.64 -47.07 0.08
N SER A 200 -19.89 -48.18 0.20
CA SER A 200 -20.25 -49.53 -0.28
C SER A 200 -20.62 -49.55 -1.76
N ASP A 201 -19.64 -49.83 -2.63
CA ASP A 201 -19.84 -50.56 -3.89
C ASP A 201 -18.46 -51.00 -4.43
N GLU A 202 -17.93 -52.06 -3.82
CA GLU A 202 -16.89 -52.92 -4.40
C GLU A 202 -17.62 -54.17 -4.92
N ASP A 203 -17.45 -54.48 -6.21
CA ASP A 203 -17.37 -55.83 -6.82
C ASP A 203 -18.04 -55.87 -8.20
N LEU A 204 -17.26 -55.70 -9.28
CA LEU A 204 -17.56 -56.39 -10.54
C LEU A 204 -16.32 -56.55 -11.45
N PHE A 205 -15.89 -57.81 -11.57
CA PHE A 205 -14.92 -58.40 -12.52
C PHE A 205 -13.43 -58.26 -12.15
N GLY A 206 -12.67 -59.32 -11.87
CA GLY A 206 -12.79 -60.71 -12.30
C GLY A 206 -11.62 -61.03 -13.25
N GLU A 207 -10.56 -61.59 -12.68
CA GLU A 207 -9.35 -62.01 -13.38
C GLU A 207 -9.59 -63.36 -14.11
N SER A 208 -9.25 -63.40 -15.41
CA SER A 208 -8.83 -64.58 -16.19
C SER A 208 -8.29 -64.14 -17.55
#